data_AF-A0A9P9YQ87-F1
#
_entry.id   AF-A0A9P9YQ87-F1
#
_cell.length_a   1.000
_cell.length_b   1.000
_cell.length_c   1.000
_cell.angle_alpha   90.00
_cell.angle_beta   90.00
_cell.angle_gamma   90.00
#
_symmetry.space_group_name_H-M   'P 1'
#
loop_
_entity.id
_entity.type
_entity.pdbx_description
1 polymer ?
#
loop_
_entity_poly.entity_id
_entity_poly.type
_entity_poly.pdbx_seq_one_letter_code
_entity_poly.pdbx_strand_id
1 'polypeptide(L)'
;MAQVRGSCERFCPDGEAKMRIREKLLHYFELKNGQKNTPGVLVKEFTRSAADAKMPLPQEMRTEAALTKTVEYLLKEQELFSIILDTRKPFNLAYDFIFDRLRAVRREIVIQMYDARQKIRLLEPIVMFLAYSRYRLCEESIEKFDPKICNQHLQECLTGVLCCYDELEGQASSKEPTIRELERRCYIESLYQVFNLGSPESFARALTLPDFVRQDSIFKLCFAICLAFQQRNLYRVLMGFPQLPHILCSVAATKLQAIRRSLLQVFTHAYNNKQLTVPVPYLLRLLLIDSPAGLQDQCRHYNISFTGDRKAVQFNKTDFNQTAELLKTQHERFVESKLKRIYLPEVLLLKKLN
;
A
#
# COMPACT_ATOMS: atom_id res chain seq x y z
N MET A 1 -22.67 -5.41 27.03
CA MET A 1 -22.08 -4.06 27.25
C MET A 1 -22.84 -3.08 26.38
N ALA A 2 -23.23 -1.90 26.90
CA ALA A 2 -23.94 -0.90 26.10
C ALA A 2 -23.02 -0.42 24.97
N GLN A 3 -23.50 -0.51 23.72
CA GLN A 3 -22.76 -0.06 22.55
C GLN A 3 -22.70 1.47 22.57
N VAL A 4 -21.52 2.04 22.80
CA VAL A 4 -21.34 3.49 22.74
C VAL A 4 -21.36 3.91 21.28
N ARG A 5 -22.36 4.72 20.90
CA ARG A 5 -22.45 5.31 19.56
C ARG A 5 -21.97 6.76 19.63
N GLY A 6 -21.13 7.15 18.68
CA GLY A 6 -20.70 8.53 18.54
C GLY A 6 -21.88 9.44 18.17
N SER A 7 -21.78 10.72 18.51
CA SER A 7 -22.75 11.77 18.14
C SER A 7 -22.11 12.98 17.47
N CYS A 8 -20.79 12.98 17.26
CA CYS A 8 -20.10 14.06 16.57
C CYS A 8 -20.29 13.95 15.04
N GLU A 9 -20.90 14.97 14.44
CA GLU A 9 -21.10 15.08 12.98
C GLU A 9 -19.96 15.82 12.26
N ARG A 10 -18.96 16.32 12.99
CA ARG A 10 -17.80 17.04 12.46
C ARG A 10 -16.60 16.11 12.25
N PHE A 11 -15.59 16.57 11.49
CA PHE A 11 -14.34 15.82 11.34
C PHE A 11 -13.49 15.76 12.61
N CYS A 12 -13.68 16.71 13.52
CA CYS A 12 -13.04 16.78 14.82
C CYS A 12 -14.09 17.16 15.89
N PRO A 13 -14.16 16.45 17.03
CA PRO A 13 -14.97 16.87 18.17
C PRO A 13 -14.62 18.27 18.67
N ASP A 14 -15.62 19.01 19.15
CA ASP A 14 -15.47 20.42 19.53
C ASP A 14 -14.51 20.64 20.69
N GLY A 15 -14.50 19.73 21.67
CA GLY A 15 -13.57 19.80 22.80
C GLY A 15 -12.11 19.71 22.35
N GLU A 16 -11.80 18.74 21.49
CA GLU A 16 -10.46 18.57 20.92
C GLU A 16 -10.08 19.75 20.02
N ALA A 17 -10.99 20.18 19.14
CA ALA A 17 -10.75 21.29 18.22
C ALA A 17 -10.42 22.58 18.98
N LYS A 18 -11.23 22.95 19.98
CA LYS A 18 -10.99 24.13 20.83
C LYS A 18 -9.66 24.03 21.58
N MET A 19 -9.35 22.84 22.11
CA MET A 19 -8.07 22.61 22.80
C MET A 19 -6.88 22.79 21.85
N ARG A 20 -6.86 22.11 20.69
CA ARG A 20 -5.73 22.19 19.75
C ARG A 20 -5.55 23.59 19.14
N ILE A 21 -6.63 24.35 18.96
CA ILE A 21 -6.56 25.76 18.56
C ILE A 21 -5.93 26.61 19.66
N ARG A 22 -6.39 26.48 20.91
CA ARG A 22 -5.89 27.25 22.06
C ARG A 22 -4.40 26.99 22.32
N GLU A 23 -4.00 25.72 22.28
CA GLU A 23 -2.62 25.29 22.52
C GLU A 23 -1.70 25.41 21.28
N LYS A 24 -2.21 25.92 20.15
CA LYS A 24 -1.46 26.09 18.88
C LYS A 24 -0.84 24.78 18.35
N LEU A 25 -1.58 23.68 18.45
CA LEU A 25 -1.16 22.32 18.05
C LEU A 25 -1.65 21.91 16.65
N LEU A 26 -2.07 22.86 15.80
CA LEU A 26 -2.63 22.55 14.49
C LEU A 26 -1.56 22.11 13.50
N HIS A 27 -1.84 21.04 12.76
CA HIS A 27 -0.99 20.61 11.66
C HIS A 27 -1.08 21.58 10.47
N TYR A 28 -0.07 21.59 9.58
CA TYR A 28 -0.06 22.42 8.37
C TYR A 28 -1.35 22.30 7.54
N PHE A 29 -1.89 21.08 7.41
CA PHE A 29 -3.11 20.79 6.66
C PHE A 29 -4.41 21.13 7.39
N GLU A 30 -4.33 21.58 8.65
CA GLU A 30 -5.46 22.08 9.44
C GLU A 30 -5.45 23.62 9.53
N LEU A 31 -4.51 24.28 8.84
CA LEU A 31 -4.40 25.73 8.72
C LEU A 31 -4.92 26.19 7.36
N LYS A 32 -5.67 27.31 7.34
CA LYS A 32 -6.21 27.87 6.09
C LYS A 32 -5.07 28.25 5.15
N ASN A 33 -4.96 27.58 4.01
CA ASN A 33 -3.88 27.75 3.02
C ASN A 33 -2.45 27.63 3.61
N GLY A 34 -2.27 26.93 4.73
CA GLY A 34 -0.99 26.86 5.42
C GLY A 34 -0.54 28.18 6.08
N GLN A 35 -1.42 29.18 6.16
CA GLN A 35 -1.13 30.45 6.83
C GLN A 35 -1.09 30.24 8.35
N LYS A 36 -0.06 30.83 9.00
CA LYS A 36 0.13 30.71 10.45
C LYS A 36 -1.07 31.31 11.19
N ASN A 37 -1.58 30.56 12.18
CA ASN A 37 -2.60 30.97 13.16
C ASN A 37 -4.03 31.20 12.64
N THR A 38 -4.38 30.77 11.42
CA THR A 38 -5.79 30.74 10.99
C THR A 38 -6.27 29.29 10.91
N PRO A 39 -7.09 28.83 11.87
CA PRO A 39 -7.67 27.48 11.83
C PRO A 39 -8.48 27.28 10.54
N GLY A 40 -8.22 26.16 9.87
CA GLY A 40 -8.98 25.67 8.74
C GLY A 40 -9.86 24.50 9.16
N VAL A 41 -9.79 23.41 8.41
CA VAL A 41 -10.55 22.20 8.67
C VAL A 41 -9.73 21.26 9.57
N LEU A 42 -10.19 21.07 10.81
CA LEU A 42 -9.53 20.18 11.77
C LEU A 42 -10.07 18.76 11.63
N VAL A 43 -9.18 17.78 11.78
CA VAL A 43 -9.54 16.36 11.78
C VAL A 43 -9.04 15.73 13.07
N LYS A 44 -9.89 14.92 13.71
CA LYS A 44 -9.60 14.25 14.98
C LYS A 44 -8.25 13.51 14.98
N GLU A 45 -7.38 13.82 15.93
CA GLU A 45 -6.06 13.19 16.10
C GLU A 45 -6.14 11.80 16.72
N PHE A 46 -5.19 10.94 16.37
CA PHE A 46 -5.08 9.64 17.04
C PHE A 46 -4.49 9.81 18.43
N THR A 47 -5.30 9.54 19.45
CA THR A 47 -4.85 9.43 20.84
C THR A 47 -4.68 7.96 21.21
N ARG A 48 -3.50 7.61 21.76
CA ARG A 48 -3.25 6.27 22.32
C ARG A 48 -4.11 6.12 23.57
N SER A 49 -4.73 4.95 23.75
CA SER A 49 -5.38 4.61 25.02
C SER A 49 -4.29 4.47 26.10
N ALA A 50 -4.41 5.22 27.19
CA ALA A 50 -3.70 4.90 28.44
C ALA A 50 -4.44 3.75 29.15
N ALA A 51 -3.73 2.98 29.99
CA ALA A 51 -4.33 1.86 30.73
C ALA A 51 -5.54 2.30 31.60
N ASP A 52 -5.55 3.54 32.07
CA ASP A 52 -6.61 4.13 32.90
C ASP A 52 -7.55 5.07 32.11
N ALA A 53 -7.50 5.05 30.78
CA ALA A 53 -8.31 5.97 29.97
C ALA A 53 -9.81 5.65 30.13
N LYS A 54 -10.58 6.64 30.62
CA LYS A 54 -12.05 6.57 30.64
C LYS A 54 -12.58 6.32 29.21
N MET A 55 -13.66 5.54 29.11
CA MET A 55 -14.37 5.35 27.85
C MET A 55 -14.77 6.72 27.27
N PRO A 56 -14.49 6.98 25.97
CA PRO A 56 -14.84 8.26 25.37
C PRO A 56 -16.33 8.54 25.44
N LEU A 57 -16.70 9.79 25.67
CA LEU A 57 -18.10 10.22 25.63
C LEU A 57 -18.64 10.14 24.19
N PRO A 58 -19.95 9.93 23.98
CA PRO A 58 -20.57 9.94 22.66
C PRO A 58 -20.19 11.16 21.81
N GLN A 59 -20.17 12.36 22.40
CA GLN A 59 -19.82 13.61 21.74
C GLN A 59 -18.35 13.72 21.34
N GLU A 60 -17.48 12.90 21.94
CA GLU A 60 -16.07 12.80 21.59
C GLU A 60 -15.85 11.81 20.45
N MET A 61 -16.87 11.08 20.01
CA MET A 61 -16.78 10.11 18.92
C MET A 61 -17.65 10.49 17.73
N ARG A 62 -17.10 10.28 16.53
CA ARG A 62 -17.77 10.61 15.27
C ARG A 62 -18.81 9.57 14.88
N THR A 63 -19.90 10.00 14.27
CA THR A 63 -20.89 9.10 13.67
C THR A 63 -20.31 8.41 12.45
N GLU A 64 -20.94 7.32 11.97
CA GLU A 64 -20.48 6.62 10.77
C GLU A 64 -20.45 7.55 9.55
N ALA A 65 -21.45 8.42 9.43
CA ALA A 65 -21.53 9.42 8.37
C ALA A 65 -20.35 10.41 8.45
N ALA A 66 -20.03 10.91 9.65
CA ALA A 66 -18.88 11.79 9.86
C ALA A 66 -17.54 11.09 9.62
N LEU A 67 -17.39 9.82 10.02
CA LEU A 67 -16.19 9.02 9.72
C LEU A 67 -16.02 8.80 8.21
N THR A 68 -17.10 8.47 7.50
CA THR A 68 -17.07 8.29 6.04
C THR A 68 -16.66 9.58 5.35
N LYS A 69 -17.29 10.72 5.71
CA LYS A 69 -16.91 12.03 5.18
C LYS A 69 -15.48 12.43 5.55
N THR A 70 -14.99 12.00 6.72
CA THR A 70 -13.60 12.23 7.13
C THR A 70 -12.62 11.47 6.23
N VAL A 71 -12.82 10.16 6.03
CA VAL A 71 -11.96 9.36 5.14
C VAL A 71 -11.97 9.95 3.74
N GLU A 72 -13.15 10.32 3.25
CA GLU A 72 -13.26 11.03 1.98
C GLU A 72 -12.49 12.35 1.97
N TYR A 73 -12.64 13.22 2.98
CA TYR A 73 -11.93 14.50 3.07
C TYR A 73 -10.41 14.31 3.02
N LEU A 74 -9.88 13.30 3.72
CA LEU A 74 -8.44 13.03 3.77
C LEU A 74 -7.89 12.56 2.42
N LEU A 75 -8.70 11.88 1.60
CA LEU A 75 -8.24 11.21 0.38
C LEU A 75 -8.71 11.87 -0.92
N LYS A 76 -9.76 12.71 -0.88
CA LYS A 76 -10.35 13.35 -2.07
C LYS A 76 -9.69 14.68 -2.43
N GLU A 77 -9.90 15.11 -3.67
CA GLU A 77 -9.83 16.53 -4.01
C GLU A 77 -11.20 17.17 -3.74
N GLN A 78 -11.15 18.34 -3.13
CA GLN A 78 -12.27 19.25 -3.02
C GLN A 78 -12.03 20.44 -3.96
N GLU A 79 -13.05 21.24 -4.23
CA GLU A 79 -13.04 22.33 -5.24
C GLU A 79 -11.78 23.21 -5.24
N LEU A 80 -11.14 23.39 -4.07
CA LEU A 80 -9.96 24.26 -3.92
C LEU A 80 -8.78 23.60 -3.16
N PHE A 81 -8.87 22.31 -2.77
CA PHE A 81 -7.84 21.69 -1.92
C PHE A 81 -7.86 20.15 -1.95
N SER A 82 -6.67 19.54 -2.01
CA SER A 82 -6.47 18.10 -1.79
C SER A 82 -5.20 17.89 -0.97
N ILE A 83 -5.28 17.19 0.16
CA ILE A 83 -4.10 16.90 1.00
C ILE A 83 -3.13 15.96 0.25
N ILE A 84 -3.66 14.99 -0.49
CA ILE A 84 -2.86 13.99 -1.21
C ILE A 84 -2.15 14.57 -2.43
N LEU A 85 -2.76 15.55 -3.09
CA LEU A 85 -2.18 16.21 -4.26
C LEU A 85 -1.46 17.53 -3.91
N ASP A 86 -1.41 17.92 -2.64
CA ASP A 86 -0.74 19.15 -2.22
C ASP A 86 0.78 19.04 -2.37
N THR A 87 1.34 19.86 -3.26
CA THR A 87 2.78 19.90 -3.54
C THR A 87 3.54 20.94 -2.73
N ARG A 88 2.87 21.72 -1.86
CA ARG A 88 3.51 22.75 -1.02
C ARG A 88 4.38 22.16 0.09
N LYS A 89 4.17 20.87 0.42
CA LYS A 89 4.97 20.09 1.36
C LYS A 89 5.34 18.75 0.74
N PRO A 90 6.47 18.14 1.12
CA PRO A 90 6.79 16.81 0.66
C PRO A 90 5.77 15.78 1.16
N PHE A 91 5.55 14.74 0.37
CA PHE A 91 4.46 13.78 0.57
C PHE A 91 4.54 13.05 1.92
N ASN A 92 5.73 12.89 2.51
CA ASN A 92 5.87 12.26 3.83
C ASN A 92 5.09 13.01 4.93
N LEU A 93 5.00 14.34 4.89
CA LEU A 93 4.17 15.11 5.84
C LEU A 93 2.67 14.88 5.60
N ALA A 94 2.24 14.77 4.34
CA ALA A 94 0.86 14.42 4.02
C ALA A 94 0.53 13.00 4.49
N TYR A 95 1.48 12.06 4.31
CA TYR A 95 1.38 10.72 4.82
C TYR A 95 1.23 10.69 6.35
N ASP A 96 2.13 11.34 7.10
CA ASP A 96 2.09 11.35 8.56
C ASP A 96 0.76 11.90 9.09
N PHE A 97 0.29 13.00 8.50
CA PHE A 97 -0.99 13.59 8.83
C PHE A 97 -2.15 12.62 8.55
N ILE A 98 -2.30 12.15 7.31
CA ILE A 98 -3.42 11.29 6.92
C ILE A 98 -3.38 9.98 7.71
N PHE A 99 -2.20 9.37 7.83
CA PHE A 99 -1.99 8.13 8.56
C PHE A 99 -2.41 8.25 10.03
N ASP A 100 -2.04 9.33 10.72
CA ASP A 100 -2.50 9.62 12.08
C ASP A 100 -4.03 9.72 12.15
N ARG A 101 -4.64 10.56 11.29
CA ARG A 101 -6.09 10.77 11.29
C ARG A 101 -6.87 9.49 10.94
N LEU A 102 -6.35 8.65 10.05
CA LEU A 102 -6.94 7.35 9.73
C LEU A 102 -6.81 6.34 10.87
N ARG A 103 -5.76 6.41 11.70
CA ARG A 103 -5.70 5.62 12.94
C ARG A 103 -6.76 6.04 13.95
N ALA A 104 -7.08 7.33 14.03
CA ALA A 104 -8.20 7.81 14.84
C ALA A 104 -9.54 7.22 14.36
N VAL A 105 -9.78 7.22 13.04
CA VAL A 105 -10.95 6.57 12.42
C VAL A 105 -11.00 5.08 12.78
N ARG A 106 -9.90 4.34 12.59
CA ARG A 106 -9.83 2.90 12.92
C ARG A 106 -10.10 2.61 14.39
N ARG A 107 -9.61 3.45 15.29
CA ARG A 107 -9.90 3.32 16.73
C ARG A 107 -11.40 3.48 17.01
N GLU A 108 -12.07 4.43 16.36
CA GLU A 108 -13.50 4.65 16.53
C GLU A 108 -14.35 3.51 15.93
N ILE A 109 -13.91 2.88 14.84
CA ILE A 109 -14.53 1.65 14.30
C ILE A 109 -14.58 0.54 15.37
N VAL A 110 -13.46 0.34 16.09
CA VAL A 110 -13.35 -0.68 17.14
C VAL A 110 -14.22 -0.34 18.35
N ILE A 111 -14.11 0.89 18.87
CA ILE A 111 -14.83 1.31 20.08
C ILE A 111 -16.36 1.26 19.88
N GLN A 112 -16.83 1.69 18.71
CA GLN A 112 -18.25 1.72 18.41
C GLN A 112 -18.80 0.37 17.89
N MET A 113 -17.95 -0.66 17.81
CA MET A 113 -18.30 -2.02 17.37
C MET A 113 -19.07 -2.05 16.04
N TYR A 114 -18.49 -1.45 15.00
CA TYR A 114 -19.10 -1.40 13.67
C TYR A 114 -19.24 -2.79 13.04
N ASP A 115 -20.31 -2.99 12.27
CA ASP A 115 -20.55 -4.22 11.54
C ASP A 115 -19.64 -4.37 10.30
N ALA A 116 -19.70 -5.52 9.63
CA ALA A 116 -18.88 -5.83 8.47
C ALA A 116 -19.04 -4.81 7.31
N ARG A 117 -20.26 -4.34 7.02
CA ARG A 117 -20.50 -3.38 5.93
C ARG A 117 -19.95 -2.00 6.28
N GLN A 118 -20.15 -1.56 7.52
CA GLN A 118 -19.61 -0.31 8.04
C GLN A 118 -18.06 -0.32 8.04
N LYS A 119 -17.45 -1.43 8.48
CA LYS A 119 -15.99 -1.63 8.45
C LYS A 119 -15.44 -1.57 7.03
N ILE A 120 -16.01 -2.35 6.10
CA ILE A 120 -15.57 -2.38 4.69
C ILE A 120 -15.55 -0.96 4.11
N ARG A 121 -16.63 -0.20 4.26
CA ARG A 121 -16.76 1.17 3.75
C ARG A 121 -15.63 2.09 4.20
N LEU A 122 -15.15 1.94 5.43
CA LEU A 122 -14.11 2.79 6.00
C LEU A 122 -12.69 2.25 5.79
N LEU A 123 -12.50 0.93 5.83
CA LEU A 123 -11.17 0.30 5.77
C LEU A 123 -10.66 0.15 4.34
N GLU A 124 -11.52 -0.07 3.35
CA GLU A 124 -11.13 -0.23 1.95
C GLU A 124 -10.30 0.97 1.42
N PRO A 125 -10.72 2.24 1.60
CA PRO A 125 -9.88 3.37 1.20
C PRO A 125 -8.59 3.52 2.00
N ILE A 126 -8.59 3.11 3.27
CA ILE A 126 -7.41 3.12 4.14
C ILE A 126 -6.36 2.14 3.62
N VAL A 127 -6.79 0.94 3.23
CA VAL A 127 -5.93 -0.06 2.57
C VAL A 127 -5.28 0.52 1.32
N MET A 128 -6.06 1.18 0.47
CA MET A 128 -5.55 1.79 -0.76
C MET A 128 -4.52 2.89 -0.50
N PHE A 129 -4.80 3.77 0.47
CA PHE A 129 -3.88 4.82 0.88
C PHE A 129 -2.55 4.26 1.40
N LEU A 130 -2.59 3.24 2.26
CA LEU A 130 -1.40 2.59 2.80
C LEU A 130 -0.61 1.86 1.71
N ALA A 131 -1.28 1.17 0.80
CA ALA A 131 -0.66 0.46 -0.32
C ALA A 131 0.06 1.43 -1.27
N TYR A 132 -0.58 2.55 -1.62
CA TYR A 132 0.04 3.61 -2.41
C TYR A 132 1.24 4.22 -1.68
N SER A 133 1.07 4.61 -0.41
CA SER A 133 2.11 5.27 0.39
C SER A 133 3.35 4.38 0.56
N ARG A 134 3.15 3.06 0.71
CA ARG A 134 4.25 2.09 0.83
C ARG A 134 5.23 2.13 -0.33
N TYR A 135 4.73 2.34 -1.54
CA TYR A 135 5.58 2.50 -2.72
C TYR A 135 6.00 3.97 -2.90
N ARG A 136 5.09 4.93 -2.69
CA ARG A 136 5.39 6.36 -2.90
C ARG A 136 6.55 6.85 -2.04
N LEU A 137 6.69 6.34 -0.81
CA LEU A 137 7.74 6.72 0.14
C LEU A 137 8.89 5.68 0.21
N CYS A 138 9.02 4.80 -0.79
CA CYS A 138 9.96 3.68 -0.71
C CYS A 138 11.44 4.09 -0.71
N GLU A 139 11.76 5.29 -1.16
CA GLU A 139 13.11 5.87 -1.19
C GLU A 139 13.41 6.79 0.02
N GLU A 140 12.42 7.09 0.86
CA GLU A 140 12.62 7.96 2.01
C GLU A 140 13.46 7.30 3.11
N SER A 141 14.04 8.13 3.99
CA SER A 141 14.75 7.64 5.17
C SER A 141 13.78 7.05 6.19
N ILE A 142 14.29 6.15 7.04
CA ILE A 142 13.50 5.51 8.11
C ILE A 142 12.86 6.53 9.07
N GLU A 143 13.51 7.68 9.27
CA GLU A 143 13.03 8.78 10.09
C GLU A 143 11.77 9.44 9.53
N LYS A 144 11.64 9.49 8.20
CA LYS A 144 10.51 10.10 7.51
C LYS A 144 9.42 9.09 7.15
N PHE A 145 9.79 7.82 6.98
CA PHE A 145 8.86 6.76 6.64
C PHE A 145 9.39 5.40 7.09
N ASP A 146 8.66 4.74 8.00
CA ASP A 146 8.94 3.37 8.39
C ASP A 146 8.09 2.37 7.57
N PRO A 147 8.68 1.63 6.61
CA PRO A 147 7.96 0.66 5.80
C PRO A 147 7.41 -0.51 6.63
N LYS A 148 8.00 -0.84 7.79
CA LYS A 148 7.48 -1.92 8.66
C LYS A 148 6.18 -1.49 9.33
N ILE A 149 6.13 -0.26 9.85
CA ILE A 149 4.90 0.30 10.45
C ILE A 149 3.80 0.39 9.39
N CYS A 150 4.12 0.92 8.20
CA CYS A 150 3.15 0.97 7.10
C CYS A 150 2.65 -0.42 6.69
N ASN A 151 3.55 -1.40 6.54
CA ASN A 151 3.19 -2.77 6.19
C ASN A 151 2.32 -3.43 7.27
N GLN A 152 2.63 -3.22 8.55
CA GLN A 152 1.85 -3.77 9.65
C GLN A 152 0.41 -3.26 9.61
N HIS A 153 0.22 -1.95 9.47
CA HIS A 153 -1.12 -1.39 9.39
C HIS A 153 -1.86 -1.73 8.09
N LEU A 154 -1.14 -1.85 6.97
CA LEU A 154 -1.71 -2.33 5.72
C LEU A 154 -2.22 -3.77 5.88
N GLN A 155 -1.42 -4.65 6.49
CA GLN A 155 -1.81 -6.03 6.77
C GLN A 155 -3.01 -6.11 7.71
N GLU A 156 -3.02 -5.33 8.80
CA GLU A 156 -4.16 -5.27 9.74
C GLU A 156 -5.45 -4.82 9.05
N CYS A 157 -5.39 -3.76 8.23
CA CYS A 157 -6.56 -3.26 7.53
C CYS A 157 -7.03 -4.24 6.44
N LEU A 158 -6.11 -4.85 5.69
CA LEU A 158 -6.42 -5.89 4.71
C LEU A 158 -7.12 -7.06 5.38
N THR A 159 -6.50 -7.66 6.41
CA THR A 159 -7.12 -8.78 7.15
C THR A 159 -8.50 -8.39 7.68
N GLY A 160 -8.66 -7.18 8.23
CA GLY A 160 -9.95 -6.69 8.70
C GLY A 160 -11.02 -6.64 7.60
N VAL A 161 -10.68 -6.15 6.41
CA VAL A 161 -11.61 -6.12 5.26
C VAL A 161 -11.93 -7.53 4.77
N LEU A 162 -10.92 -8.40 4.65
CA LEU A 162 -11.09 -9.78 4.19
C LEU A 162 -12.00 -10.60 5.13
N CYS A 163 -11.81 -10.49 6.45
CA CYS A 163 -12.71 -11.10 7.42
C CYS A 163 -14.15 -10.58 7.27
N CYS A 164 -14.33 -9.29 7.01
CA CYS A 164 -15.67 -8.73 6.78
C CYS A 164 -16.31 -9.27 5.49
N TYR A 165 -15.54 -9.52 4.43
CA TYR A 165 -16.08 -10.17 3.23
C TYR A 165 -16.54 -11.60 3.52
N ASP A 166 -15.74 -12.36 4.26
CA ASP A 166 -16.06 -13.74 4.63
C ASP A 166 -17.30 -13.80 5.56
N GLU A 167 -17.41 -12.86 6.51
CA GLU A 167 -18.58 -12.69 7.38
C GLU A 167 -19.87 -12.41 6.59
N LEU A 168 -19.80 -11.57 5.56
CA LEU A 168 -20.97 -11.23 4.73
C LEU A 168 -21.38 -12.35 3.80
N GLU A 169 -20.44 -13.21 3.40
CA GLU A 169 -20.72 -14.38 2.57
C GLU A 169 -21.37 -15.52 3.36
N GLY A 170 -20.96 -15.70 4.62
CA GLY A 170 -21.58 -16.68 5.53
C GLY A 170 -22.96 -16.28 6.04
N GLN A 171 -23.35 -15.00 5.89
CA GLN A 171 -24.68 -14.51 6.26
C GLN A 171 -25.65 -14.66 5.10
N ALA A 172 -26.82 -15.25 5.33
CA ALA A 172 -27.97 -15.16 4.44
C ALA A 172 -28.50 -13.71 4.44
N SER A 173 -27.77 -12.80 3.80
CA SER A 173 -28.11 -11.38 3.77
C SER A 173 -29.30 -11.16 2.84
N SER A 174 -30.29 -10.37 3.29
CA SER A 174 -31.42 -9.96 2.46
C SER A 174 -31.05 -8.98 1.35
N LYS A 175 -29.84 -8.39 1.41
CA LYS A 175 -29.36 -7.41 0.43
C LYS A 175 -28.20 -7.96 -0.38
N GLU A 176 -28.49 -8.22 -1.66
CA GLU A 176 -27.48 -8.58 -2.65
C GLU A 176 -26.43 -7.48 -2.79
N PRO A 177 -25.15 -7.86 -2.96
CA PRO A 177 -24.07 -6.91 -3.21
C PRO A 177 -24.24 -6.26 -4.59
N THR A 178 -23.96 -4.97 -4.65
CA THR A 178 -23.90 -4.22 -5.91
C THR A 178 -22.68 -4.64 -6.73
N ILE A 179 -22.73 -4.44 -8.06
CA ILE A 179 -21.59 -4.71 -8.96
C ILE A 179 -20.32 -4.02 -8.46
N ARG A 180 -20.44 -2.76 -8.04
CA ARG A 180 -19.31 -1.98 -7.49
C ARG A 180 -18.74 -2.55 -6.19
N GLU A 181 -19.57 -3.15 -5.34
CA GLU A 181 -19.06 -3.85 -4.14
C GLU A 181 -18.27 -5.10 -4.53
N LEU A 182 -18.74 -5.85 -5.53
CA LEU A 182 -18.04 -7.03 -6.05
C LEU A 182 -16.71 -6.66 -6.72
N GLU A 183 -16.68 -5.61 -7.54
CA GLU A 183 -15.45 -5.10 -8.18
C GLU A 183 -14.41 -4.66 -7.13
N ARG A 184 -14.85 -3.95 -6.08
CA ARG A 184 -13.97 -3.56 -4.97
C ARG A 184 -13.40 -4.76 -4.24
N ARG A 185 -14.22 -5.80 -3.97
CA ARG A 185 -13.73 -7.06 -3.40
C ARG A 185 -12.68 -7.72 -4.29
N CYS A 186 -12.93 -7.85 -5.60
CA CYS A 186 -11.95 -8.42 -6.53
C CYS A 186 -10.61 -7.68 -6.49
N TYR A 187 -10.66 -6.34 -6.46
CA TYR A 187 -9.46 -5.52 -6.40
C TYR A 187 -8.71 -5.65 -5.05
N ILE A 188 -9.42 -5.67 -3.92
CA ILE A 188 -8.80 -5.83 -2.58
C ILE A 188 -8.19 -7.23 -2.41
N GLU A 189 -8.87 -8.28 -2.89
CA GLU A 189 -8.31 -9.64 -2.90
C GLU A 189 -7.05 -9.72 -3.76
N SER A 190 -7.06 -9.08 -4.93
CA SER A 190 -5.89 -8.97 -5.81
C SER A 190 -4.73 -8.24 -5.13
N LEU A 191 -5.01 -7.16 -4.41
CA LEU A 191 -4.03 -6.41 -3.63
C LEU A 191 -3.43 -7.26 -2.50
N TYR A 192 -4.26 -8.03 -1.80
CA TYR A 192 -3.80 -8.96 -0.77
C TYR A 192 -2.82 -10.00 -1.35
N GLN A 193 -3.15 -10.57 -2.52
CA GLN A 193 -2.28 -11.54 -3.21
C GLN A 193 -0.90 -10.97 -3.54
N VAL A 194 -0.85 -9.75 -4.09
CA VAL A 194 0.41 -9.10 -4.48
C VAL A 194 1.20 -8.65 -3.26
N PHE A 195 0.54 -8.08 -2.25
CA PHE A 195 1.19 -7.61 -1.03
C PHE A 195 1.87 -8.76 -0.26
N ASN A 196 1.19 -9.91 -0.20
CA ASN A 196 1.64 -11.13 0.45
C ASN A 196 2.23 -12.16 -0.51
N LEU A 197 2.80 -11.71 -1.63
CA LEU A 197 3.45 -12.59 -2.61
C LEU A 197 4.46 -13.53 -1.93
N GLY A 198 4.22 -14.84 -2.07
CA GLY A 198 5.04 -15.90 -1.49
C GLY A 198 4.56 -16.44 -0.13
N SER A 199 3.57 -15.81 0.51
CA SER A 199 2.98 -16.33 1.76
C SER A 199 2.07 -17.54 1.48
N PRO A 200 2.19 -18.63 2.27
CA PRO A 200 1.28 -19.77 2.21
C PRO A 200 -0.18 -19.39 2.47
N GLU A 201 -0.43 -18.47 3.40
CA GLU A 201 -1.77 -18.01 3.78
C GLU A 201 -2.45 -17.30 2.61
N SER A 202 -1.72 -16.42 1.92
CA SER A 202 -2.22 -15.75 0.72
C SER A 202 -2.58 -16.73 -0.38
N PHE A 203 -1.72 -17.71 -0.62
CA PHE A 203 -1.93 -18.73 -1.64
C PHE A 203 -3.13 -19.62 -1.31
N ALA A 204 -3.26 -20.05 -0.05
CA ALA A 204 -4.40 -20.84 0.42
C ALA A 204 -5.72 -20.09 0.25
N ARG A 205 -5.78 -18.80 0.64
CA ARG A 205 -6.97 -17.97 0.44
C ARG A 205 -7.38 -17.92 -1.03
N ALA A 206 -6.44 -17.77 -1.96
CA ALA A 206 -6.76 -17.67 -3.38
C ALA A 206 -7.55 -18.89 -3.92
N LEU A 207 -7.37 -20.07 -3.31
CA LEU A 207 -8.04 -21.31 -3.71
C LEU A 207 -9.47 -21.41 -3.15
N THR A 208 -9.78 -20.70 -2.07
CA THR A 208 -11.09 -20.74 -1.39
C THR A 208 -12.00 -19.58 -1.77
N LEU A 209 -11.53 -18.67 -2.62
CA LEU A 209 -12.30 -17.48 -3.00
C LEU A 209 -13.49 -17.83 -3.90
N PRO A 210 -14.56 -17.01 -3.87
CA PRO A 210 -15.74 -17.22 -4.69
C PRO A 210 -15.43 -17.12 -6.18
N ASP A 211 -16.25 -17.78 -7.00
CA ASP A 211 -16.08 -17.82 -8.45
C ASP A 211 -15.96 -16.45 -9.08
N PHE A 212 -16.80 -15.48 -8.69
CA PHE A 212 -16.74 -14.14 -9.28
C PHE A 212 -15.38 -13.45 -9.07
N VAL A 213 -14.71 -13.69 -7.93
CA VAL A 213 -13.36 -13.18 -7.67
C VAL A 213 -12.34 -13.95 -8.51
N ARG A 214 -12.42 -15.28 -8.54
CA ARG A 214 -11.50 -16.13 -9.32
C ARG A 214 -11.62 -15.91 -10.82
N GLN A 215 -12.77 -15.44 -11.30
CA GLN A 215 -13.02 -15.14 -12.71
C GLN A 215 -12.59 -13.73 -13.13
N ASP A 216 -12.40 -12.82 -12.18
CA ASP A 216 -11.92 -11.45 -12.43
C ASP A 216 -10.54 -11.46 -13.13
N SER A 217 -10.38 -10.57 -14.11
CA SER A 217 -9.19 -10.56 -14.98
C SER A 217 -7.94 -10.08 -14.24
N ILE A 218 -8.09 -9.10 -13.34
CA ILE A 218 -7.00 -8.58 -12.52
C ILE A 218 -6.59 -9.65 -11.50
N PHE A 219 -7.56 -10.28 -10.84
CA PHE A 219 -7.30 -11.36 -9.90
C PHE A 219 -6.59 -12.54 -10.56
N LYS A 220 -7.02 -12.99 -11.75
CA LYS A 220 -6.34 -14.04 -12.52
C LYS A 220 -4.89 -13.71 -12.81
N LEU A 221 -4.59 -12.47 -13.18
CA LEU A 221 -3.21 -12.02 -13.41
C LEU A 221 -2.40 -12.07 -12.10
N CYS A 222 -2.94 -11.54 -11.00
CA CYS A 222 -2.29 -11.60 -9.69
C CYS A 222 -2.04 -13.04 -9.24
N PHE A 223 -3.03 -13.93 -9.39
CA PHE A 223 -2.90 -15.34 -9.04
C PHE A 223 -1.87 -16.06 -9.92
N ALA A 224 -1.82 -15.77 -11.22
CA ALA A 224 -0.80 -16.33 -12.11
C ALA A 224 0.63 -15.92 -11.70
N ILE A 225 0.80 -14.66 -11.24
CA ILE A 225 2.06 -14.17 -10.67
C ILE A 225 2.39 -14.92 -9.37
N CYS A 226 1.42 -15.09 -8.46
CA CYS A 226 1.60 -15.86 -7.23
C CYS A 226 1.99 -17.32 -7.50
N LEU A 227 1.31 -17.98 -8.43
CA LEU A 227 1.61 -19.35 -8.83
C LEU A 227 3.02 -19.46 -9.44
N ALA A 228 3.39 -18.53 -10.32
CA ALA A 228 4.74 -18.48 -10.89
C ALA A 228 5.81 -18.31 -9.81
N PHE A 229 5.54 -17.50 -8.79
CA PHE A 229 6.44 -17.33 -7.66
C PHE A 229 6.61 -18.62 -6.85
N GLN A 230 5.50 -19.32 -6.54
CA GLN A 230 5.53 -20.62 -5.85
C GLN A 230 6.32 -21.68 -6.65
N GLN A 231 6.18 -21.66 -7.97
CA GLN A 231 6.93 -22.54 -8.88
C GLN A 231 8.40 -22.11 -9.09
N ARG A 232 8.88 -21.06 -8.40
CA ARG A 232 10.20 -20.43 -8.59
C ARG A 232 10.46 -19.93 -10.02
N ASN A 233 9.41 -19.70 -10.80
CA ASN A 233 9.49 -19.13 -12.14
C ASN A 233 9.56 -17.60 -12.06
N LEU A 234 10.71 -17.08 -11.63
CA LEU A 234 10.92 -15.65 -11.43
C LEU A 234 10.81 -14.84 -12.74
N TYR A 235 11.07 -15.46 -13.89
CA TYR A 235 10.84 -14.83 -15.20
C TYR A 235 9.37 -14.44 -15.38
N ARG A 236 8.44 -15.37 -15.17
CA ARG A 236 7.01 -15.10 -15.30
C ARG A 236 6.53 -14.08 -14.27
N VAL A 237 7.09 -14.09 -13.06
CA VAL A 237 6.81 -13.07 -12.03
C VAL A 237 7.21 -11.68 -12.54
N LEU A 238 8.45 -11.52 -13.00
CA LEU A 238 8.96 -10.25 -13.51
C LEU A 238 8.20 -9.78 -14.75
N MET A 239 7.88 -10.67 -15.69
CA MET A 239 7.10 -10.28 -16.88
C MET A 239 5.63 -9.98 -16.54
N GLY A 240 5.10 -10.50 -15.43
CA GLY A 240 3.75 -10.20 -14.95
C GLY A 240 3.64 -8.84 -14.26
N PHE A 241 4.68 -8.38 -13.55
CA PHE A 241 4.63 -7.13 -12.79
C PHE A 241 4.23 -5.90 -13.63
N PRO A 242 4.83 -5.63 -14.81
CA PRO A 242 4.43 -4.51 -15.66
C PRO A 242 3.02 -4.62 -16.24
N GLN A 243 2.38 -5.79 -16.19
CA GLN A 243 1.01 -5.99 -16.66
C GLN A 243 -0.02 -5.57 -15.59
N LEU A 244 0.37 -5.52 -14.32
CA LEU A 244 -0.51 -5.09 -13.23
C LEU A 244 -0.94 -3.63 -13.39
N PRO A 245 -2.16 -3.26 -12.94
CA PRO A 245 -2.63 -1.88 -12.94
C PRO A 245 -2.03 -1.08 -11.78
N HIS A 246 -1.76 0.21 -12.03
CA HIS A 246 -1.39 1.27 -11.08
C HIS A 246 -0.85 0.82 -9.69
N ILE A 247 -1.73 0.69 -8.69
CA ILE A 247 -1.38 0.46 -7.28
C ILE A 247 -0.98 -1.02 -7.04
N LEU A 248 -1.58 -1.97 -7.75
CA LEU A 248 -1.11 -3.36 -7.71
C LEU A 248 0.33 -3.44 -8.25
N CYS A 249 0.60 -2.73 -9.34
CA CYS A 249 1.94 -2.63 -9.92
C CYS A 249 2.93 -1.99 -8.93
N SER A 250 2.50 -0.94 -8.22
CA SER A 250 3.35 -0.26 -7.23
C SER A 250 3.68 -1.13 -6.03
N VAL A 251 2.71 -1.90 -5.53
CA VAL A 251 2.94 -2.86 -4.44
C VAL A 251 3.83 -4.01 -4.89
N ALA A 252 3.63 -4.54 -6.10
CA ALA A 252 4.50 -5.58 -6.65
C ALA A 252 5.97 -5.12 -6.74
N ALA A 253 6.20 -3.88 -7.18
CA ALA A 253 7.54 -3.30 -7.29
C ALA A 253 8.29 -3.24 -5.94
N THR A 254 7.59 -3.24 -4.80
CA THR A 254 8.24 -3.32 -3.48
C THR A 254 8.99 -4.62 -3.24
N LYS A 255 8.67 -5.69 -3.97
CA LYS A 255 9.34 -7.00 -3.92
C LYS A 255 10.46 -7.16 -4.95
N LEU A 256 10.60 -6.19 -5.85
CA LEU A 256 11.41 -6.32 -7.06
C LEU A 256 12.89 -6.54 -6.75
N GLN A 257 13.45 -5.82 -5.77
CA GLN A 257 14.85 -5.98 -5.40
C GLN A 257 15.16 -7.39 -4.87
N ALA A 258 14.24 -7.98 -4.09
CA ALA A 258 14.40 -9.34 -3.58
C ALA A 258 14.40 -10.35 -4.74
N ILE A 259 13.47 -10.20 -5.68
CA ILE A 259 13.37 -11.07 -6.86
C ILE A 259 14.59 -10.91 -7.78
N ARG A 260 15.06 -9.67 -8.02
CA ARG A 260 16.26 -9.39 -8.80
C ARG A 260 17.49 -10.07 -8.18
N ARG A 261 17.69 -9.93 -6.87
CA ARG A 261 18.77 -10.60 -6.13
C ARG A 261 18.68 -12.13 -6.28
N SER A 262 17.50 -12.72 -6.05
CA SER A 262 17.31 -14.17 -6.20
C SER A 262 17.61 -14.65 -7.61
N LEU A 263 17.20 -13.90 -8.63
CA LEU A 263 17.47 -14.26 -10.01
C LEU A 263 18.96 -14.15 -10.35
N LEU A 264 19.64 -13.08 -9.92
CA LEU A 264 21.10 -12.95 -10.07
C LEU A 264 21.83 -14.11 -9.39
N GLN A 265 21.38 -14.54 -8.21
CA GLN A 265 21.93 -15.70 -7.51
C GLN A 265 21.68 -17.01 -8.28
N VAL A 266 20.53 -17.19 -8.95
CA VAL A 266 20.32 -18.35 -9.83
C VAL A 266 21.33 -18.34 -10.98
N PHE A 267 21.61 -17.17 -11.55
CA PHE A 267 22.57 -17.02 -12.64
C PHE A 267 24.01 -17.34 -12.19
N THR A 268 24.40 -17.04 -10.95
CA THR A 268 25.72 -17.41 -10.41
C THR A 268 25.94 -18.91 -10.35
N HIS A 269 24.87 -19.69 -10.28
CA HIS A 269 24.93 -21.16 -10.31
C HIS A 269 24.85 -21.69 -11.74
N ALA A 270 23.91 -21.18 -12.54
CA ALA A 270 23.65 -21.66 -13.90
C ALA A 270 24.77 -21.33 -14.89
N TYR A 271 25.43 -20.18 -14.72
CA TYR A 271 26.48 -19.68 -15.61
C TYR A 271 27.87 -19.67 -14.94
N ASN A 272 28.10 -20.56 -13.96
CA ASN A 272 29.37 -20.66 -13.21
C ASN A 272 30.53 -21.22 -14.05
N ASN A 273 30.94 -20.49 -15.09
CA ASN A 273 32.03 -20.84 -15.99
C ASN A 273 32.62 -19.56 -16.58
N LYS A 274 33.95 -19.41 -16.54
CA LYS A 274 34.69 -18.23 -17.03
C LYS A 274 34.47 -17.92 -18.52
N GLN A 275 34.08 -18.93 -19.31
CA GLN A 275 33.78 -18.77 -20.75
C GLN A 275 32.34 -18.32 -21.00
N LEU A 276 31.43 -18.51 -20.04
CA LEU A 276 30.03 -18.12 -20.17
C LEU A 276 29.85 -16.67 -19.76
N THR A 277 29.07 -15.95 -20.55
CA THR A 277 28.70 -14.56 -20.29
C THR A 277 27.24 -14.36 -20.62
N VAL A 278 26.61 -13.39 -19.96
CA VAL A 278 25.22 -13.02 -20.23
C VAL A 278 25.16 -11.58 -20.74
N PRO A 279 24.59 -11.32 -21.92
CA PRO A 279 24.54 -9.97 -22.48
C PRO A 279 23.78 -8.99 -21.58
N VAL A 280 24.32 -7.78 -21.43
CA VAL A 280 23.68 -6.68 -20.67
C VAL A 280 22.26 -6.38 -21.17
N PRO A 281 21.97 -6.28 -22.48
CA PRO A 281 20.61 -6.00 -22.95
C PRO A 281 19.57 -7.05 -22.50
N TYR A 282 19.99 -8.32 -22.39
CA TYR A 282 19.13 -9.38 -21.90
C TYR A 282 18.82 -9.20 -20.41
N LEU A 283 19.83 -8.91 -19.59
CA LEU A 283 19.66 -8.70 -18.15
C LEU A 283 18.84 -7.45 -17.84
N LEU A 284 19.01 -6.35 -18.58
CA LEU A 284 18.20 -5.15 -18.42
C LEU A 284 16.71 -5.45 -18.62
N ARG A 285 16.37 -6.16 -19.71
CA ARG A 285 14.98 -6.57 -19.98
C ARG A 285 14.46 -7.55 -18.94
N LEU A 286 15.26 -8.55 -18.58
CA LEU A 286 14.87 -9.59 -17.63
C LEU A 286 14.60 -9.02 -16.24
N LEU A 287 15.51 -8.19 -15.74
CA LEU A 287 15.45 -7.60 -14.39
C LEU A 287 14.59 -6.33 -14.34
N LEU A 288 14.02 -5.90 -15.47
CA LEU A 288 13.26 -4.65 -15.58
C LEU A 288 14.09 -3.43 -15.13
N ILE A 289 15.36 -3.36 -15.52
CA ILE A 289 16.25 -2.24 -15.18
C ILE A 289 16.36 -1.32 -16.40
N ASP A 290 16.13 -0.03 -16.19
CA ASP A 290 16.06 0.95 -17.28
C ASP A 290 17.43 1.35 -17.86
N SER A 291 18.53 1.21 -17.10
CA SER A 291 19.85 1.70 -17.51
C SER A 291 20.99 0.71 -17.24
N PRO A 292 22.01 0.66 -18.12
CA PRO A 292 23.23 -0.11 -17.87
C PRO A 292 23.94 0.30 -16.56
N ALA A 293 23.87 1.58 -16.18
CA ALA A 293 24.44 2.07 -14.93
C ALA A 293 23.75 1.43 -13.71
N GLY A 294 22.41 1.35 -13.71
CA GLY A 294 21.67 0.69 -12.64
C GLY A 294 22.02 -0.80 -12.52
N LEU A 295 22.20 -1.50 -13.64
CA LEU A 295 22.66 -2.90 -13.61
C LEU A 295 24.10 -3.01 -13.07
N GLN A 296 24.99 -2.09 -13.44
CA GLN A 296 26.36 -2.04 -12.92
C GLN A 296 26.38 -1.85 -11.41
N ASP A 297 25.56 -0.94 -10.87
CA ASP A 297 25.46 -0.71 -9.43
C ASP A 297 24.94 -1.95 -8.69
N GLN A 298 23.92 -2.64 -9.24
CA GLN A 298 23.40 -3.88 -8.65
C GLN A 298 24.44 -5.00 -8.66
N CYS A 299 25.10 -5.23 -9.79
CA CYS A 299 26.13 -6.24 -9.92
C CYS A 299 27.32 -5.93 -8.99
N ARG A 300 27.76 -4.68 -8.91
CA ARG A 300 28.82 -4.25 -7.98
C ARG A 300 28.44 -4.52 -6.52
N HIS A 301 27.21 -4.21 -6.12
CA HIS A 301 26.70 -4.45 -4.77
C HIS A 301 26.72 -5.94 -4.39
N TYR A 302 26.39 -6.83 -5.33
CA TYR A 302 26.41 -8.28 -5.12
C TYR A 302 27.71 -8.98 -5.52
N ASN A 303 28.77 -8.21 -5.83
CA ASN A 303 30.08 -8.71 -6.27
C ASN A 303 30.01 -9.63 -7.52
N ILE A 304 29.31 -9.15 -8.56
CA ILE A 304 29.18 -9.79 -9.87
C ILE A 304 29.97 -8.98 -10.90
N SER A 305 30.84 -9.65 -11.64
CA SER A 305 31.79 -9.02 -12.56
C SER A 305 31.20 -8.76 -13.96
N PHE A 306 31.69 -7.73 -14.63
CA PHE A 306 31.46 -7.48 -16.05
C PHE A 306 32.65 -7.95 -16.88
N THR A 307 32.41 -8.21 -18.17
CA THR A 307 33.49 -8.31 -19.16
C THR A 307 34.23 -6.98 -19.30
N GLY A 308 35.48 -7.00 -19.80
CA GLY A 308 36.31 -5.79 -19.94
C GLY A 308 35.67 -4.69 -20.81
N ASP A 309 34.87 -5.08 -21.81
CA ASP A 309 34.11 -4.18 -22.68
C ASP A 309 32.76 -3.74 -22.08
N ARG A 310 32.39 -4.24 -20.90
CA ARG A 310 31.14 -4.00 -20.17
C ARG A 310 29.87 -4.34 -20.94
N LYS A 311 29.94 -5.15 -22.00
CA LYS A 311 28.77 -5.57 -22.80
C LYS A 311 28.08 -6.81 -22.26
N ALA A 312 28.75 -7.57 -21.39
CA ALA A 312 28.21 -8.76 -20.77
C ALA A 312 28.62 -8.89 -19.30
N VAL A 313 27.88 -9.72 -18.58
CA VAL A 313 28.09 -10.03 -17.17
C VAL A 313 28.65 -11.45 -17.06
N GLN A 314 29.68 -11.60 -16.22
CA GLN A 314 30.29 -12.88 -15.86
C GLN A 314 29.80 -13.29 -14.48
N PHE A 315 29.33 -14.53 -14.40
CA PHE A 315 28.74 -15.08 -13.19
C PHE A 315 29.67 -16.12 -12.59
N ASN A 316 29.98 -15.97 -11.32
CA ASN A 316 30.75 -16.93 -10.55
C ASN A 316 30.08 -17.16 -9.20
N LYS A 317 29.87 -18.43 -8.86
CA LYS A 317 29.23 -18.84 -7.62
C LYS A 317 30.03 -18.40 -6.39
N THR A 318 31.37 -18.43 -6.44
CA THR A 318 32.23 -18.09 -5.29
C THR A 318 32.25 -16.61 -4.98
N ASP A 319 32.01 -15.78 -5.98
CA ASP A 319 32.22 -14.33 -5.86
C ASP A 319 30.95 -13.65 -5.35
N PHE A 320 29.78 -14.26 -5.53
CA PHE A 320 28.50 -13.67 -5.13
C PHE A 320 28.43 -13.37 -3.64
N ASN A 321 28.23 -12.10 -3.30
CA ASN A 321 28.13 -11.67 -1.92
C ASN A 321 26.77 -12.07 -1.31
N GLN A 322 26.76 -13.20 -0.60
CA GLN A 322 25.57 -13.70 0.09
C GLN A 322 25.18 -12.88 1.33
N THR A 323 26.13 -12.16 1.94
CA THR A 323 25.89 -11.38 3.16
C THR A 323 25.47 -9.94 2.86
N ALA A 324 25.59 -9.49 1.60
CA ALA A 324 25.10 -8.18 1.17
C ALA A 324 23.64 -7.98 1.56
N GLU A 325 23.33 -6.81 2.11
CA GLU A 325 21.95 -6.40 2.38
C GLU A 325 21.14 -6.31 1.09
N LEU A 326 19.81 -6.39 1.22
CA LEU A 326 18.95 -6.15 0.08
C LEU A 326 19.02 -4.68 -0.33
N LEU A 327 19.14 -4.39 -1.63
CA LEU A 327 19.04 -3.03 -2.13
C LEU A 327 17.68 -2.42 -1.76
N LYS A 328 17.69 -1.12 -1.45
CA LYS A 328 16.46 -0.38 -1.15
C LYS A 328 15.53 -0.41 -2.37
N THR A 329 14.23 -0.47 -2.08
CA THR A 329 13.21 -0.27 -3.11
C THR A 329 13.37 1.12 -3.73
N GLN A 330 13.14 1.23 -5.03
CA GLN A 330 13.26 2.47 -5.79
C GLN A 330 11.98 2.70 -6.60
N HIS A 331 11.78 3.94 -7.06
CA HIS A 331 10.73 4.24 -8.02
C HIS A 331 11.10 3.71 -9.40
N GLU A 332 10.27 2.79 -9.90
CA GLU A 332 10.45 2.16 -11.19
C GLU A 332 9.67 2.92 -12.27
N ARG A 333 10.30 3.22 -13.40
CA ARG A 333 9.71 4.05 -14.47
C ARG A 333 8.38 3.48 -14.99
N PHE A 334 8.27 2.16 -15.11
CA PHE A 334 7.04 1.52 -15.58
C PHE A 334 5.88 1.68 -14.59
N VAL A 335 6.15 1.72 -13.28
CA VAL A 335 5.15 2.00 -12.24
C VAL A 335 4.76 3.48 -12.29
N GLU A 336 5.74 4.39 -12.33
CA GLU A 336 5.48 5.84 -12.42
C GLU A 336 4.62 6.18 -13.64
N SER A 337 4.87 5.53 -14.77
CA SER A 337 4.09 5.73 -15.99
C SER A 337 2.61 5.36 -15.83
N LYS A 338 2.30 4.36 -14.99
CA LYS A 338 0.93 3.94 -14.69
C LYS A 338 0.28 4.86 -13.67
N LEU A 339 1.02 5.23 -12.61
CA LEU A 339 0.52 6.15 -11.59
C LEU A 339 0.19 7.54 -12.15
N LYS A 340 0.93 8.01 -13.16
CA LYS A 340 0.65 9.28 -13.87
C LYS A 340 -0.64 9.25 -14.72
N ARG A 341 -1.15 8.08 -15.07
CA ARG A 341 -2.35 7.92 -15.92
C ARG A 341 -3.64 7.82 -15.12
N ILE A 342 -3.53 7.71 -13.80
CA ILE A 342 -4.68 7.65 -12.92
C ILE A 342 -4.90 8.98 -12.21
N TYR A 343 -6.15 9.24 -11.88
CA TYR A 343 -6.48 10.28 -10.93
C TYR A 343 -6.51 9.69 -9.52
N LEU A 344 -5.43 9.91 -8.77
CA LEU A 344 -5.15 9.21 -7.51
C LEU A 344 -6.30 9.28 -6.49
N PRO A 345 -6.97 10.43 -6.24
CA PRO A 345 -8.07 10.50 -5.28
C PRO A 345 -9.22 9.52 -5.56
N GLU A 346 -9.58 9.33 -6.83
CA GLU A 346 -10.64 8.37 -7.20
C GLU A 346 -10.18 6.93 -7.01
N VAL A 347 -8.93 6.61 -7.33
CA VAL A 347 -8.39 5.26 -7.13
C VAL A 347 -8.31 4.92 -5.65
N LEU A 348 -7.86 5.85 -4.81
CA LEU A 348 -7.78 5.66 -3.36
C LEU A 348 -9.15 5.46 -2.71
N LEU A 349 -10.18 6.12 -3.23
CA LEU A 349 -11.56 5.92 -2.80
C LEU A 349 -12.26 4.76 -3.49
N LEU A 350 -11.55 3.98 -4.30
CA LEU A 350 -12.08 2.88 -5.11
C LEU A 350 -13.29 3.33 -5.94
N LYS A 351 -13.24 4.57 -6.43
CA LYS A 351 -14.19 5.15 -7.38
C LYS A 351 -13.84 4.80 -8.81
N LYS A 352 -12.57 4.53 -9.09
CA LYS A 352 -12.10 4.08 -10.40
C LYS A 352 -11.00 3.05 -10.19
N LEU A 353 -11.17 1.86 -10.75
CA LEU A 353 -10.28 0.70 -10.54
C LEU A 353 -9.44 0.35 -11.79
N ASN A 354 -9.68 1.04 -12.92
CA ASN A 354 -9.03 0.81 -14.22
C ASN A 354 -8.38 2.08 -14.76
#